data_AF-A0A8I1SYX0-F1
#
_entry.id   AF-A0A8I1SYX0-F1
#
_cell.length_a   1.000
_cell.length_b   1.000
_cell.length_c   1.000
_cell.angle_alpha   90.00
_cell.angle_beta   90.00
_cell.angle_gamma   90.00
#
_symmetry.space_group_name_H-M   'P 1'
#
loop_
_entity.id
_entity.type
_entity.pdbx_description
1 polymer ?
#
loop_
_entity_poly.entity_id
_entity_poly.type
_entity_poly.pdbx_seq_one_letter_code
_entity_poly.pdbx_strand_id
1 'polypeptide(L)'
;MDTDDLQRLVEVAQLITAARDAMSDEIVTRLSWAVSEGLTLLDRVTRNEGLMHLLKVLDRQDTQYLLVAVSDAIHAASQEIPANAPATGGLGCMMRVARDPGTQEGLRLLSVFGKHLSNSMREQHRNNG
;
A
#
# COMPACT_ATOMS: atom_id res chain seq x y z
N MET A 1 33.42 40.50 43.89
CA MET A 1 32.39 39.96 42.97
C MET A 1 31.10 40.63 43.38
N ASP A 2 30.66 41.58 42.57
CA ASP A 2 29.54 42.46 42.89
C ASP A 2 28.22 41.71 42.84
N THR A 3 27.35 41.98 43.81
CA THR A 3 26.02 41.36 43.93
C THR A 3 25.13 41.58 42.71
N ASP A 4 25.41 42.62 41.91
CA ASP A 4 24.72 42.94 40.66
C ASP A 4 24.95 41.87 39.57
N ASP A 5 26.17 41.34 39.44
CA ASP A 5 26.49 40.29 38.46
C ASP A 5 25.79 38.97 38.81
N LEU A 6 25.69 38.66 40.10
CA LEU A 6 24.98 37.47 40.57
C LEU A 6 23.49 37.56 40.24
N GLN A 7 22.90 38.75 40.41
CA GLN A 7 21.49 39.00 40.13
C GLN A 7 21.17 38.86 38.64
N ARG A 8 22.03 39.41 37.77
CA ARG A 8 21.88 39.28 36.30
C ARG A 8 22.01 37.84 35.83
N LEU A 9 22.91 37.06 36.41
CA LEU A 9 23.05 35.63 36.10
C LEU A 9 21.79 34.84 36.48
N VAL A 10 21.17 35.18 37.61
CA VAL A 10 19.91 34.57 38.05
C VAL A 10 18.77 34.93 37.10
N GLU A 11 18.64 36.18 36.67
CA GLU A 11 17.63 36.60 35.69
C GLU A 11 17.80 35.88 34.34
N VAL A 12 19.03 35.75 33.85
CA VAL A 12 19.31 35.03 32.60
C VAL A 12 19.00 33.53 32.75
N ALA A 13 19.34 32.91 33.89
CA ALA A 13 19.02 31.52 34.15
C ALA A 13 17.50 31.26 34.21
N GLN A 14 16.74 32.19 34.81
CA GLN A 14 15.28 32.13 34.84
C GLN A 14 14.68 32.30 33.44
N LEU A 15 15.22 33.23 32.65
CA LEU A 15 14.77 33.47 31.28
C LEU A 15 15.03 32.24 30.38
N ILE A 16 16.20 31.63 30.49
CA ILE A 16 16.56 30.40 29.76
C ILE A 16 15.67 29.24 30.20
N THR A 17 15.39 29.12 31.50
CA THR A 17 14.51 28.07 32.03
C THR A 17 13.08 28.24 31.50
N ALA A 18 12.53 29.45 31.53
CA ALA A 18 11.20 29.74 31.00
C ALA A 18 11.12 29.53 29.47
N ALA A 19 12.17 29.93 28.73
CA ALA A 19 12.24 29.69 27.29
C ALA A 19 12.31 28.19 26.96
N ARG A 20 13.05 27.41 27.75
CA ARG A 20 13.14 25.95 27.61
C ARG A 20 11.79 25.29 27.90
N ASP A 21 11.10 25.71 28.94
CA ASP A 21 9.81 25.14 29.35
C ASP A 21 8.74 25.45 28.31
N ALA A 22 8.64 26.70 27.85
CA ALA A 22 7.71 27.09 26.79
C ALA A 22 7.96 26.35 25.46
N MET A 23 9.23 26.14 25.07
CA MET A 23 9.55 25.34 23.89
C MET A 23 9.23 23.85 24.10
N SER A 24 9.42 23.33 25.31
CA SER A 24 9.08 21.95 25.65
C SER A 24 7.57 21.73 25.57
N ASP A 25 6.78 22.61 26.16
CA ASP A 25 5.32 22.53 26.14
C ASP A 25 4.76 22.65 24.73
N GLU A 26 5.31 23.53 23.90
CA GLU A 26 4.90 23.65 22.49
C GLU A 26 5.25 22.39 21.68
N ILE A 27 6.45 21.83 21.86
CA ILE A 27 6.85 20.57 21.20
C ILE A 27 5.94 19.43 21.67
N VAL A 28 5.69 19.32 22.98
CA VAL A 28 4.80 18.30 23.55
C VAL A 28 3.38 18.47 23.06
N THR A 29 2.88 19.70 22.95
CA THR A 29 1.54 20.00 22.44
C THR A 29 1.41 19.59 20.97
N ARG A 30 2.39 19.98 20.15
CA ARG A 30 2.40 19.62 18.72
C ARG A 30 2.58 18.13 18.48
N LEU A 31 3.43 17.47 19.28
CA LEU A 31 3.61 16.02 19.23
C LEU A 31 2.33 15.30 19.65
N SER A 32 1.73 15.71 20.77
CA SER A 32 0.46 15.15 21.25
C SER A 32 -0.64 15.32 20.22
N TRP A 33 -0.69 16.46 19.55
CA TRP A 33 -1.62 16.71 18.45
C TRP A 33 -1.35 15.80 17.25
N ALA A 34 -0.09 15.69 16.80
CA ALA A 34 0.27 14.81 15.69
C ALA A 34 0.00 13.33 15.98
N VAL A 35 0.26 12.88 17.21
CA VAL A 35 -0.06 11.53 17.68
C VAL A 35 -1.57 11.31 17.73
N SER A 36 -2.34 12.29 18.22
CA SER A 36 -3.80 12.20 18.26
C SER A 36 -4.41 12.14 16.86
N GLU A 37 -3.89 12.93 15.92
CA GLU A 37 -4.27 12.89 14.51
C GLU A 37 -3.89 11.54 13.89
N GLY A 38 -2.68 11.05 14.18
CA GLY A 38 -2.20 9.74 13.73
C GLY A 38 -3.07 8.58 14.26
N LEU A 39 -3.44 8.61 15.53
CA LEU A 39 -4.36 7.63 16.13
C LEU A 39 -5.76 7.72 15.51
N THR A 40 -6.22 8.92 15.19
CA THR A 40 -7.51 9.10 14.49
C THR A 40 -7.47 8.53 13.08
N LEU A 41 -6.38 8.73 12.34
CA LEU A 41 -6.18 8.14 11.03
C LEU A 41 -6.09 6.61 11.11
N LEU A 42 -5.38 6.08 12.12
CA LEU A 42 -5.30 4.64 12.38
C LEU A 42 -6.68 4.05 12.71
N ASP A 43 -7.49 4.71 13.53
CA ASP A 43 -8.86 4.27 13.82
C ASP A 43 -9.72 4.25 12.55
N ARG A 44 -9.60 5.28 11.70
CA ARG A 44 -10.31 5.33 10.41
C ARG A 44 -9.87 4.24 9.44
N VAL A 45 -8.57 3.95 9.36
CA VAL A 45 -8.04 2.83 8.55
C VAL A 45 -8.54 1.49 9.09
N THR A 46 -8.57 1.33 10.41
CA THR A 46 -9.03 0.10 11.08
C THR A 46 -10.55 -0.11 10.93
N ARG A 47 -11.34 0.97 10.97
CA ARG A 47 -12.78 0.96 10.70
C ARG A 47 -13.12 0.82 9.22
N ASN A 48 -12.18 1.04 8.33
CA ASN A 48 -12.42 0.80 6.91
C ASN A 48 -12.43 -0.71 6.68
N GLU A 49 -13.64 -1.28 6.66
CA GLU A 49 -13.86 -2.71 6.47
C GLU A 49 -13.23 -3.22 5.17
N GLY A 50 -13.17 -2.39 4.12
CA GLY A 50 -12.53 -2.72 2.85
C GLY A 50 -11.01 -2.89 2.97
N LEU A 51 -10.31 -1.95 3.63
CA LEU A 51 -8.87 -2.05 3.84
C LEU A 51 -8.51 -3.20 4.78
N MET A 52 -9.28 -3.38 5.86
CA MET A 52 -9.08 -4.48 6.79
C MET A 52 -9.36 -5.83 6.13
N HIS A 53 -10.38 -5.92 5.26
CA HIS A 53 -10.66 -7.10 4.47
C HIS A 53 -9.54 -7.38 3.46
N LEU A 54 -9.00 -6.37 2.78
CA LEU A 54 -7.86 -6.54 1.88
C LEU A 54 -6.62 -7.06 2.63
N LEU A 55 -6.32 -6.49 3.80
CA LEU A 55 -5.22 -6.96 4.64
C LEU A 55 -5.42 -8.43 5.03
N LYS A 56 -6.62 -8.82 5.48
CA LYS A 56 -6.95 -10.22 5.80
C LYS A 56 -6.84 -11.15 4.59
N VAL A 57 -7.24 -10.69 3.41
CA VAL A 57 -7.11 -11.48 2.17
C VAL A 57 -5.63 -11.66 1.83
N LEU A 58 -4.81 -10.62 1.96
CA LEU A 58 -3.36 -10.70 1.74
C LEU A 58 -2.64 -11.56 2.79
N ASP A 59 -3.17 -11.63 4.01
CA ASP A 59 -2.63 -12.45 5.10
C ASP A 59 -2.98 -13.94 4.97
N ARG A 60 -3.93 -14.30 4.08
CA ARG A 60 -4.23 -15.70 3.78
C ARG A 60 -3.05 -16.35 3.05
N GLN A 61 -2.63 -17.51 3.55
CA GLN A 61 -1.56 -18.33 2.97
C GLN A 61 -1.79 -18.62 1.47
N ASP A 62 -3.05 -18.84 1.06
CA ASP A 62 -3.41 -19.04 -0.35
C ASP A 62 -3.10 -17.82 -1.22
N THR A 63 -3.40 -16.61 -0.72
CA THR A 63 -3.13 -15.35 -1.44
C THR A 63 -1.63 -15.06 -1.50
N GLN A 64 -0.89 -15.33 -0.43
CA GLN A 64 0.56 -15.20 -0.42
C GLN A 64 1.21 -16.12 -1.45
N TYR A 65 0.75 -17.37 -1.53
CA TYR A 65 1.20 -18.31 -2.55
C TYR A 65 0.86 -17.83 -3.97
N LEU A 66 -0.35 -17.29 -4.18
CA LEU A 66 -0.73 -16.71 -5.46
C LEU A 66 0.14 -15.50 -5.84
N LEU A 67 0.48 -14.63 -4.89
CA LEU A 67 1.35 -13.47 -5.13
C LEU A 67 2.75 -13.91 -5.54
N VAL A 68 3.31 -14.92 -4.87
CA VAL A 68 4.60 -15.52 -5.25
C VAL A 68 4.51 -16.14 -6.64
N ALA A 69 3.48 -16.96 -6.90
CA ALA A 69 3.30 -17.61 -8.20
C ALA A 69 3.12 -16.60 -9.35
N VAL A 70 2.38 -15.52 -9.13
CA VAL A 70 2.22 -14.43 -10.11
C VAL A 70 3.54 -13.68 -10.31
N SER A 71 4.28 -13.41 -9.24
CA SER A 71 5.60 -12.77 -9.31
C SER A 71 6.58 -13.63 -10.11
N ASP A 72 6.65 -14.93 -9.84
CA ASP A 72 7.50 -15.87 -10.54
C ASP A 72 7.08 -15.99 -12.02
N ALA A 73 5.78 -16.02 -12.31
CA ALA A 73 5.27 -16.03 -13.67
C ALA A 73 5.61 -14.75 -14.45
N ILE A 74 5.49 -13.58 -13.82
CA ILE A 74 5.90 -12.30 -14.42
C ILE A 74 7.41 -12.27 -14.65
N HIS A 75 8.19 -12.78 -13.69
CA HIS A 75 9.64 -12.85 -13.80
C HIS A 75 10.07 -13.78 -14.95
N ALA A 76 9.47 -14.97 -15.05
CA ALA A 76 9.70 -15.91 -16.13
C ALA A 76 9.31 -15.32 -17.50
N ALA A 77 8.11 -14.73 -17.60
CA ALA A 77 7.67 -14.05 -18.82
C ALA A 77 8.62 -12.90 -19.23
N SER A 78 9.10 -12.12 -18.26
CA SER A 78 10.06 -11.04 -18.49
C SER A 78 11.43 -11.55 -18.97
N GLN A 79 11.79 -12.79 -18.69
CA GLN A 79 13.02 -13.42 -19.20
C GLN A 79 12.82 -14.06 -20.59
N GLU A 80 11.62 -14.56 -20.88
CA GLU A 80 11.29 -15.18 -22.17
C GLU A 80 11.08 -14.16 -23.31
N ILE A 81 10.56 -12.97 -23.01
CA ILE A 81 10.34 -11.89 -23.98
C ILE A 81 11.65 -11.43 -24.66
N PRO A 82 12.78 -11.23 -23.94
CA PRO A 82 14.07 -10.91 -24.58
C PRO A 82 14.80 -12.12 -25.17
N ALA A 83 14.46 -13.36 -24.77
CA ALA A 83 15.13 -14.58 -25.24
C ALA A 83 14.58 -15.10 -26.59
N ASN A 84 13.36 -14.73 -26.97
CA ASN A 84 12.72 -15.16 -28.21
C ASN A 84 12.83 -14.10 -29.31
N ALA A 85 13.15 -14.54 -30.54
CA ALA A 85 13.17 -13.67 -31.71
C ALA A 85 11.79 -12.99 -31.92
N PRO A 86 11.74 -11.73 -32.41
CA PRO A 86 10.49 -11.02 -32.63
C PRO A 86 9.52 -11.86 -33.45
N ALA A 87 8.26 -11.93 -32.99
CA ALA A 87 7.22 -12.76 -33.61
C ALA A 87 7.17 -12.49 -35.13
N THR A 88 7.35 -13.53 -35.94
CA THR A 88 7.28 -13.42 -37.39
C THR A 88 5.82 -13.09 -37.78
N GLY A 89 5.59 -11.89 -38.29
CA GLY A 89 4.26 -11.42 -38.67
C GLY A 89 3.64 -12.23 -39.82
N GLY A 90 2.31 -12.39 -39.82
CA GLY A 90 1.53 -13.00 -40.91
C GLY A 90 0.23 -13.65 -40.45
N LEU A 91 -0.74 -13.80 -41.36
CA LEU A 91 -2.05 -14.43 -41.09
C LEU A 91 -1.91 -15.89 -40.58
N GLY A 92 -0.91 -16.62 -41.07
CA GLY A 92 -0.62 -17.99 -40.60
C GLY A 92 -0.09 -18.05 -39.17
N CYS A 93 0.69 -17.07 -38.74
CA CYS A 93 1.18 -16.99 -37.36
C CYS A 93 0.04 -16.65 -36.40
N MET A 94 -0.88 -15.75 -36.79
CA MET A 94 -2.09 -15.46 -36.01
C MET A 94 -2.97 -16.71 -35.84
N MET A 95 -3.19 -17.48 -36.91
CA MET A 95 -3.94 -18.73 -36.85
C MET A 95 -3.27 -19.77 -35.94
N ARG A 96 -1.93 -19.81 -35.92
CA ARG A 96 -1.16 -20.71 -35.08
C ARG A 96 -1.25 -20.33 -33.60
N VAL A 97 -1.09 -19.05 -33.27
CA VAL A 97 -1.25 -18.53 -31.89
C VAL A 97 -2.69 -18.77 -31.39
N ALA A 98 -3.71 -18.54 -32.22
CA ALA A 98 -5.09 -18.82 -31.83
C ALA A 98 -5.35 -20.32 -31.55
N ARG A 99 -4.61 -21.21 -32.21
CA ARG A 99 -4.68 -22.67 -32.00
C ARG A 99 -3.71 -23.19 -30.94
N ASP A 100 -2.87 -22.31 -30.40
CA ASP A 100 -1.90 -22.67 -29.38
C ASP A 100 -2.63 -23.00 -28.06
N PRO A 101 -2.39 -24.18 -27.47
CA PRO A 101 -3.04 -24.58 -26.23
C PRO A 101 -2.81 -23.59 -25.09
N GLY A 102 -1.61 -23.00 -24.98
CA GLY A 102 -1.28 -22.02 -23.93
C GLY A 102 -2.07 -20.72 -24.09
N THR A 103 -2.26 -20.25 -25.33
CA THR A 103 -3.11 -19.09 -25.63
C THR A 103 -4.57 -19.35 -25.27
N GLN A 104 -5.07 -20.55 -25.54
CA GLN A 104 -6.44 -20.94 -25.19
C GLN A 104 -6.65 -21.06 -23.68
N GLU A 105 -5.69 -21.63 -22.95
CA GLU A 105 -5.72 -21.71 -21.50
C GLU A 105 -5.65 -20.34 -20.83
N GLY A 106 -4.80 -19.43 -21.35
CA GLY A 106 -4.73 -18.05 -20.88
C GLY A 106 -6.05 -17.29 -21.07
N LEU A 107 -6.67 -17.41 -22.25
CA LEU A 107 -7.99 -16.83 -22.52
C LEU A 107 -9.08 -17.41 -21.61
N ARG A 108 -9.03 -18.72 -21.34
CA ARG A 108 -9.96 -19.39 -20.43
C ARG A 108 -9.79 -18.90 -18.99
N LEU A 109 -8.56 -18.74 -18.51
CA LEU A 109 -8.25 -18.20 -17.18
C LEU A 109 -8.83 -16.78 -17.03
N LEU A 110 -8.56 -15.92 -18.00
CA LEU A 110 -9.09 -14.55 -18.03
C LEU A 110 -10.63 -14.53 -18.05
N SER A 111 -11.25 -15.43 -18.81
CA SER A 111 -12.72 -15.55 -18.88
C SER A 111 -13.33 -15.97 -17.53
N VAL A 112 -12.75 -16.97 -16.87
CA VAL A 112 -13.20 -17.45 -15.56
C VAL A 112 -13.03 -16.34 -14.51
N PHE A 113 -11.86 -15.70 -14.48
CA PHE A 113 -11.59 -14.57 -13.58
C PHE A 113 -12.61 -13.44 -13.77
N GLY A 114 -12.83 -13.01 -15.02
CA GLY A 114 -13.79 -11.94 -15.35
C GLY A 114 -15.23 -12.29 -14.97
N LYS A 115 -15.65 -13.56 -15.11
CA LYS A 115 -16.98 -14.02 -14.70
C LYS A 115 -17.19 -13.88 -13.19
N HIS A 116 -16.22 -14.28 -12.38
CA HIS A 116 -16.31 -14.16 -10.92
C HIS A 116 -16.31 -12.70 -10.48
N LEU A 117 -15.46 -11.85 -11.09
CA LEU A 117 -15.43 -10.42 -10.81
C LEU A 117 -16.76 -9.73 -11.14
N SER A 118 -17.34 -10.01 -12.32
CA SER A 118 -18.61 -9.43 -12.75
C SER A 118 -19.77 -9.85 -11.84
N ASN A 119 -19.80 -11.12 -11.42
CA ASN A 119 -20.84 -11.61 -10.51
C ASN A 119 -20.74 -10.96 -9.13
N SER A 120 -19.54 -10.85 -8.57
CA SER A 120 -19.30 -10.18 -7.28
C SER A 120 -19.75 -8.71 -7.32
N MET A 121 -19.45 -7.99 -8.40
CA MET A 121 -19.86 -6.58 -8.57
C MET A 121 -21.38 -6.43 -8.68
N ARG A 122 -22.07 -7.38 -9.32
CA ARG A 122 -23.53 -7.39 -9.46
C ARG A 122 -24.24 -7.69 -8.13
N GLU A 123 -23.70 -8.63 -7.36
CA GLU A 123 -24.22 -8.97 -6.03
C GLU A 123 -24.08 -7.80 -5.05
N GLN A 124 -22.96 -7.08 -5.10
CA GLN A 124 -22.76 -5.88 -4.29
C GLN A 124 -23.75 -4.76 -4.63
N HIS A 125 -24.01 -4.49 -5.92
CA HIS A 125 -25.02 -3.51 -6.33
C HIS A 125 -26.44 -3.90 -5.94
N ARG A 126 -26.74 -5.20 -5.86
CA ARG A 126 -28.07 -5.69 -5.46
C ARG A 126 -28.29 -5.64 -3.94
N ASN A 127 -27.22 -5.73 -3.15
CA ASN A 127 -27.29 -5.62 -1.69
C ASN A 127 -27.24 -4.17 -1.18
N ASN A 128 -26.77 -3.23 -2.00
CA ASN A 128 -26.74 -1.79 -1.69
C ASN A 128 -27.93 -1.00 -2.29
N GLY A 129 -28.90 -1.68 -2.92
CA GLY A 129 -30.11 -1.11 -3.50
C GLY A 129 -31.35 -1.33 -2.63
#